data_AF-A0A1I8HM29-F1
#
_entry.id   AF-A0A1I8HM29-F1
#
_cell.length_a   1.000
_cell.length_b   1.000
_cell.length_c   1.000
_cell.angle_alpha   90.00
_cell.angle_beta   90.00
_cell.angle_gamma   90.00
#
_symmetry.space_group_name_H-M   'P 1'
#
loop_
_entity.id
_entity.type
_entity.pdbx_description
1 polymer ?
#
loop_
_entity_poly.entity_id
_entity_poly.type
_entity_poly.pdbx_seq_one_letter_code
_entity_poly.pdbx_strand_id
1 'polypeptide(L)'
;MGIVSILKGEIYFMERRGLCLFVASICLVSCYCSLLSIAAIAINRYIHICRSSAYPSIFTRRWTLIMCCSLWIVSFLMEMPNFLGWGDHGYALKNLACLWDRLASRSYSAFFALVGVVLPS
;
A
#
# COMPACT_ATOMS: atom_id res chain seq x y z
N MET A 1 -3.65 -10.05 -10.04
CA MET A 1 -3.73 -11.11 -11.06
C MET A 1 -3.75 -10.45 -12.42
N GLY A 2 -2.59 -10.25 -13.05
CA GLY A 2 -2.51 -9.51 -14.32
C GLY A 2 -2.84 -10.41 -15.50
N ILE A 3 -3.73 -9.97 -16.40
CA ILE A 3 -4.04 -10.68 -17.67
C ILE A 3 -2.75 -11.00 -18.45
N VAL A 4 -1.77 -10.09 -18.37
CA VAL A 4 -0.45 -10.23 -18.98
C VAL A 4 0.32 -11.44 -18.42
N SER A 5 0.21 -11.76 -17.13
CA SER A 5 0.87 -12.92 -16.53
C SER A 5 0.33 -14.25 -17.07
N ILE A 6 -0.98 -14.30 -17.36
CA ILE A 6 -1.65 -15.50 -17.87
C ILE A 6 -1.30 -15.71 -19.35
N LEU A 7 -1.20 -14.63 -20.12
CA LEU A 7 -0.97 -14.69 -21.56
C LEU A 7 0.50 -14.80 -21.97
N LYS A 8 1.43 -14.17 -21.25
CA LYS A 8 2.87 -14.14 -21.58
C LYS A 8 3.75 -15.04 -20.72
N GLY A 9 3.21 -15.60 -19.63
CA GLY A 9 3.92 -16.52 -18.74
C GLY A 9 5.00 -15.85 -17.88
N GLU A 10 5.62 -16.66 -17.01
CA GLU A 10 6.66 -16.26 -16.05
C GLU A 10 7.92 -15.70 -16.71
N ILE A 11 8.28 -16.24 -17.88
CA ILE A 11 9.54 -15.97 -18.59
C ILE A 11 9.62 -14.49 -19.01
N TYR A 12 8.50 -13.90 -19.43
CA TYR A 12 8.43 -12.50 -19.84
C TYR A 12 8.73 -11.50 -18.71
N PHE A 13 8.27 -11.81 -17.49
CA PHE A 13 8.52 -10.98 -16.31
C PHE A 13 9.90 -11.25 -15.70
N MET A 14 10.41 -12.49 -15.80
CA MET A 14 11.78 -12.83 -15.40
C MET A 14 12.82 -12.15 -16.29
N GLU A 15 12.59 -12.10 -17.60
CA GLU A 15 13.46 -11.41 -18.56
C GLU A 15 13.44 -9.88 -18.37
N ARG A 16 12.29 -9.33 -17.93
CA ARG A 16 12.12 -7.89 -17.63
C ARG A 16 11.85 -7.64 -16.15
N ARG A 17 12.85 -7.91 -15.32
CA ARG A 17 12.79 -7.68 -13.86
C ARG A 17 12.31 -6.27 -13.48
N GLY A 18 12.69 -5.24 -14.24
CA GLY A 18 12.23 -3.86 -14.02
C GLY A 18 10.71 -3.67 -14.10
N LEU A 19 10.04 -4.35 -15.05
CA LEU A 19 8.57 -4.31 -15.14
C LEU A 19 7.93 -5.03 -13.96
N CYS A 20 8.52 -6.14 -13.54
CA CYS A 20 8.03 -6.92 -12.40
C CYS A 20 8.12 -6.11 -11.10
N LEU A 21 9.24 -5.42 -10.89
CA LEU A 21 9.44 -4.47 -9.80
C LEU A 21 8.36 -3.38 -9.79
N PHE A 22 8.17 -2.69 -10.92
CA PHE A 22 7.19 -1.61 -11.04
C PHE A 22 5.74 -2.06 -10.78
N VAL A 23 5.36 -3.23 -11.30
CA VAL A 23 4.02 -3.80 -11.07
C VAL A 23 3.81 -4.19 -9.61
N ALA A 24 4.81 -4.83 -9.00
CA ALA A 24 4.74 -5.24 -7.60
C ALA A 24 4.66 -4.02 -6.67
N SER A 25 5.46 -2.99 -6.95
CA SER A 25 5.41 -1.66 -6.34
C SER A 25 4.00 -1.04 -6.40
N ILE A 26 3.46 -0.82 -7.60
CA ILE A 26 2.12 -0.21 -7.72
C ILE A 26 1.06 -1.01 -6.97
N CYS A 27 1.15 -2.34 -7.00
CA CYS A 27 0.25 -3.22 -6.29
C CYS A 27 0.33 -2.99 -4.77
N LEU A 28 1.53 -2.85 -4.20
CA LEU A 28 1.74 -2.57 -2.79
C LEU A 28 1.23 -1.18 -2.40
N VAL A 29 1.67 -0.11 -3.07
CA VAL A 29 1.20 1.26 -2.80
C VAL A 29 -0.33 1.30 -2.81
N SER A 30 -0.96 0.65 -3.79
CA SER A 30 -2.42 0.63 -3.93
C SER A 30 -3.10 -0.10 -2.77
N CYS A 31 -2.55 -1.25 -2.34
CA CYS A 31 -3.05 -1.97 -1.17
C CYS A 31 -2.94 -1.12 0.11
N TYR A 32 -1.81 -0.44 0.32
CA TYR A 32 -1.64 0.44 1.49
C TYR A 32 -2.60 1.61 1.47
N CYS A 33 -2.73 2.28 0.33
CA CYS A 33 -3.64 3.40 0.19
C CYS A 33 -5.09 2.96 0.45
N SER A 34 -5.49 1.78 -0.02
CA SER A 34 -6.83 1.22 0.24
C SER A 34 -7.06 0.96 1.73
N LEU A 35 -6.10 0.33 2.43
CA LEU A 35 -6.19 0.07 3.86
C LEU A 35 -6.28 1.36 4.68
N LEU A 36 -5.41 2.32 4.40
CA LEU A 36 -5.40 3.63 5.07
C LEU A 36 -6.68 4.41 4.78
N SER A 37 -7.23 4.30 3.57
CA SER A 37 -8.50 4.94 3.22
C SER A 37 -9.67 4.37 4.02
N ILE A 38 -9.73 3.04 4.17
CA ILE A 38 -10.76 2.39 5.00
C ILE A 38 -10.62 2.83 6.46
N ALA A 39 -9.40 2.89 6.99
CA ALA A 39 -9.15 3.38 8.35
C ALA A 39 -9.58 4.85 8.51
N ALA A 40 -9.24 5.71 7.56
CA ALA A 40 -9.65 7.12 7.57
C ALA A 40 -11.18 7.27 7.53
N ILE A 41 -11.89 6.43 6.76
CA ILE A 41 -13.36 6.40 6.74
C ILE A 41 -13.93 5.99 8.11
N ALA A 42 -13.32 5.00 8.77
CA ALA A 42 -13.72 4.57 10.10
C ALA A 42 -13.55 5.68 11.14
N ILE A 43 -12.39 6.36 11.13
CA ILE A 43 -12.10 7.52 12.00
C ILE A 43 -13.09 8.66 11.71
N ASN A 44 -13.36 8.95 10.44
CA ASN A 44 -14.33 9.96 10.04
C ASN A 44 -15.72 9.69 10.63
N ARG A 45 -16.21 8.44 10.53
CA ARG A 45 -17.49 8.03 11.13
C ARG A 45 -17.48 8.15 12.65
N TYR A 46 -16.38 7.77 13.30
CA TYR A 46 -16.23 7.89 14.75
C TYR A 46 -16.30 9.35 15.22
N ILE A 47 -15.55 10.26 14.58
CA ILE A 47 -15.55 11.69 14.91
C ILE A 47 -16.92 12.31 14.63
N HIS A 48 -17.59 11.92 13.54
CA HIS A 48 -18.93 12.40 13.22
C HIS A 48 -19.95 12.06 14.32
N ILE A 49 -19.88 10.84 14.88
CA ILE A 49 -20.81 10.37 15.91
C ILE A 49 -20.45 10.93 17.28
N CYS A 50 -19.19 10.84 17.71
CA CYS A 50 -18.76 11.18 19.07
C CYS A 50 -18.42 12.67 19.24
N ARG A 51 -18.10 13.40 18.16
CA ARG A 51 -17.73 14.83 18.17
C ARG A 51 -18.35 15.58 17.01
N SER A 52 -19.67 15.52 16.87
CA SER A 52 -20.39 16.17 15.75
C SER A 52 -20.18 17.68 15.68
N SER A 53 -19.95 18.37 16.81
CA SER A 53 -19.71 19.82 16.85
C SER A 53 -18.38 20.24 16.23
N ALA A 54 -17.35 19.39 16.28
CA ALA A 54 -16.03 19.67 15.71
C ALA A 54 -15.90 19.18 14.25
N TYR A 55 -16.75 18.26 13.83
CA TYR A 55 -16.73 17.65 12.50
C TYR A 55 -16.75 18.65 11.32
N PRO A 56 -17.64 19.66 11.26
CA PRO A 56 -17.70 20.58 10.11
C PRO A 56 -16.46 21.48 9.99
N SER A 57 -15.70 21.70 11.07
CA SER A 57 -14.43 22.45 11.02
C SER A 57 -13.27 21.59 10.53
N ILE A 58 -13.30 20.28 10.78
CA ILE A 58 -12.19 19.36 10.50
C ILE A 58 -12.35 18.75 9.10
N PHE A 59 -13.56 18.30 8.75
CA PHE A 59 -13.86 17.62 7.49
C PHE A 59 -14.51 18.54 6.46
N THR A 60 -13.74 19.51 5.98
CA THR A 60 -14.14 20.30 4.79
C THR A 60 -13.62 19.65 3.52
N ARG A 61 -14.26 19.94 2.37
CA ARG A 61 -13.93 19.35 1.06
C ARG A 61 -12.44 19.48 0.69
N ARG A 62 -11.80 20.59 1.08
CA ARG A 62 -10.36 20.82 0.86
C ARG A 62 -9.50 19.94 1.77
N TRP A 63 -9.84 19.84 3.05
CA TRP A 63 -9.12 18.98 4.00
C TRP A 63 -9.24 17.51 3.65
N THR A 64 -10.42 17.06 3.21
CA THR A 64 -10.61 15.68 2.75
C THR A 64 -9.73 15.35 1.54
N LEU A 65 -9.60 16.27 0.58
CA LEU A 65 -8.68 16.08 -0.55
C LEU A 65 -7.22 16.01 -0.08
N ILE A 66 -6.81 16.89 0.83
CA ILE A 66 -5.46 16.88 1.42
C ILE A 66 -5.20 15.55 2.14
N MET A 67 -6.17 15.04 2.91
CA MET A 67 -6.10 13.74 3.56
C MET A 67 -5.93 12.61 2.54
N CYS A 68 -6.73 12.56 1.48
CA CYS A 68 -6.57 11.55 0.43
C CYS A 68 -5.17 11.61 -0.22
N CYS A 69 -4.68 12.80 -0.54
CA CYS A 69 -3.34 12.98 -1.10
C CYS A 69 -2.25 12.54 -0.10
N SER A 70 -2.40 12.84 1.19
CA SER A 70 -1.44 12.42 2.21
C SER A 70 -1.41 10.91 2.37
N LEU A 71 -2.55 10.21 2.27
CA LEU A 71 -2.58 8.74 2.30
C LEU A 71 -1.77 8.12 1.16
N TRP A 72 -1.86 8.68 -0.05
CA TRP A 72 -1.05 8.25 -1.18
C TRP A 72 0.45 8.49 -0.95
N ILE A 73 0.80 9.69 -0.45
CA ILE A 73 2.19 10.04 -0.14
C ILE A 73 2.77 9.11 0.93
N VAL A 74 2.03 8.85 2.00
CA VAL A 74 2.41 7.91 3.07
C VAL A 74 2.58 6.51 2.52
N SER A 75 1.67 6.04 1.66
CA SER A 75 1.77 4.73 1.02
C SER A 75 3.03 4.61 0.16
N PHE A 76 3.40 5.66 -0.57
CA PHE A 76 4.61 5.70 -1.39
C PHE A 76 5.89 5.76 -0.53
N LEU A 77 5.87 6.55 0.56
CA LEU A 77 6.94 6.60 1.56
C LEU A 77 7.17 5.25 2.24
N MET A 78 6.11 4.47 2.47
CA MET A 78 6.26 3.11 2.98
C MET A 78 6.94 2.20 1.97
N GLU A 79 6.76 2.40 0.67
CA GLU A 79 7.41 1.57 -0.34
C GLU A 79 8.88 1.94 -0.60
N MET A 80 9.27 3.20 -0.36
CA MET A 80 10.64 3.69 -0.55
C MET A 80 11.76 2.81 0.04
N PRO A 81 11.69 2.26 1.26
CA PRO A 81 12.75 1.42 1.79
C PRO A 81 12.85 0.08 1.04
N ASN A 82 11.79 -0.39 0.37
CA ASN A 82 11.90 -1.53 -0.53
C ASN A 82 12.73 -1.20 -1.78
N PHE A 83 12.63 0.03 -2.30
CA PHE A 83 13.47 0.53 -3.41
C PHE A 83 14.94 0.72 -3.00
N LEU A 84 15.21 0.98 -1.71
CA LEU A 84 16.57 1.12 -1.16
C LEU A 84 17.27 -0.24 -0.91
N GLY A 85 16.66 -1.36 -1.32
CA GLY A 85 17.27 -2.68 -1.25
C GLY A 85 17.05 -3.44 0.07
N TRP A 86 16.11 -2.99 0.93
CA TRP A 86 15.75 -3.72 2.15
C TRP A 86 14.81 -4.91 1.92
N GLY A 87 14.22 -5.01 0.72
CA GLY A 87 13.45 -6.18 0.30
C GLY A 87 13.58 -6.42 -1.20
N ASP A 88 13.03 -7.53 -1.67
CA ASP A 88 13.06 -7.94 -3.07
C ASP A 88 11.63 -8.14 -3.60
N HIS A 89 11.42 -7.82 -4.86
CA HIS A 89 10.18 -8.13 -5.57
C HIS A 89 10.46 -9.22 -6.61
N GLY A 90 9.66 -10.28 -6.53
CA GLY A 90 9.81 -11.44 -7.38
C GLY A 90 8.50 -11.82 -8.06
N TYR A 91 8.60 -12.56 -9.15
CA TYR A 91 7.44 -13.21 -9.73
C TYR A 91 7.06 -14.43 -8.88
N ALA A 92 5.88 -14.38 -8.27
CA ALA A 92 5.36 -15.51 -7.49
C ALA A 92 4.48 -16.39 -8.39
N LEU A 93 5.00 -17.55 -8.79
CA LEU A 93 4.31 -18.49 -9.68
C LEU A 93 2.94 -18.92 -9.12
N LYS A 94 2.83 -19.12 -7.79
CA LYS A 94 1.56 -19.46 -7.12
C LYS A 94 0.47 -18.40 -7.30
N ASN A 95 0.86 -17.13 -7.38
CA ASN A 95 -0.06 -16.01 -7.51
C ASN A 95 -0.12 -15.48 -8.95
N LEU A 96 0.62 -16.11 -9.87
CA LEU A 96 0.78 -15.66 -11.27
C LEU A 96 0.98 -14.14 -11.37
N ALA A 97 1.76 -13.57 -10.46
CA ALA A 97 1.89 -12.13 -10.31
C ALA A 97 3.24 -11.75 -9.70
N CYS A 98 3.71 -10.57 -10.07
CA CYS A 98 4.84 -9.91 -9.42
C CYS A 98 4.40 -9.38 -8.06
N LEU A 99 5.04 -9.87 -7.02
CA LEU A 99 4.71 -9.59 -5.64
C LEU A 99 5.96 -9.30 -4.84
N TRP A 100 5.77 -8.59 -3.74
CA TRP A 100 6.72 -8.50 -2.65
C TRP A 100 7.11 -9.92 -2.16
N ASP A 101 8.40 -10.22 -2.01
CA ASP A 101 8.83 -11.43 -1.30
C ASP A 101 8.75 -11.27 0.23
N ARG A 102 7.69 -11.83 0.82
CA ARG A 102 7.35 -11.68 2.24
C ARG A 102 8.37 -12.35 3.16
N LEU A 103 9.26 -13.20 2.62
CA LEU A 103 10.16 -14.05 3.40
C LEU A 103 11.59 -13.49 3.57
N ALA A 104 11.98 -12.44 2.83
CA ALA A 104 13.37 -11.98 2.80
C ALA A 104 13.81 -11.18 4.04
N SER A 105 12.91 -10.52 4.78
CA SER A 105 13.28 -9.91 6.07
C SER A 105 12.13 -9.82 7.08
N ARG A 106 12.26 -10.54 8.20
CA ARG A 106 11.39 -10.40 9.39
C ARG A 106 11.35 -8.97 9.90
N SER A 107 12.45 -8.24 9.78
CA SER A 107 12.63 -6.85 10.24
C SER A 107 11.70 -5.88 9.50
N TYR A 108 11.58 -6.04 8.17
CA TYR A 108 10.71 -5.18 7.36
C TYR A 108 9.25 -5.52 7.60
N SER A 109 8.88 -6.80 7.62
CA SER A 109 7.51 -7.19 7.97
C SER A 109 7.11 -6.77 9.39
N ALA A 110 8.05 -6.77 10.35
CA ALA A 110 7.80 -6.29 11.71
C ALA A 110 7.63 -4.77 11.78
N PHE A 111 8.46 -3.99 11.07
CA PHE A 111 8.27 -2.54 10.93
C PHE A 111 6.92 -2.21 10.29
N PHE A 112 6.54 -2.97 9.26
CA PHE A 112 5.26 -2.83 8.56
C PHE A 112 4.07 -3.19 9.43
N ALA A 113 4.18 -4.27 10.21
CA ALA A 113 3.16 -4.64 11.16
C ALA A 113 3.04 -3.60 12.26
N LEU A 114 4.15 -3.07 12.79
CA LEU A 114 4.14 -2.02 13.81
C LEU A 114 3.49 -0.74 13.30
N VAL A 115 3.92 -0.22 12.15
CA VAL A 115 3.35 1.01 11.60
C VAL A 115 1.90 0.78 11.17
N GLY A 116 1.57 -0.39 10.61
CA GLY A 116 0.22 -0.80 10.25
C GLY A 116 -0.69 -1.13 11.44
N VAL A 117 -0.16 -1.34 12.65
CA VAL A 117 -0.91 -1.58 13.90
C VAL A 117 -1.01 -0.30 14.73
N VAL A 118 -0.02 0.59 14.66
CA VAL A 118 -0.01 1.89 15.35
C VAL A 118 -0.86 2.93 14.62
N LEU A 119 -0.97 2.88 13.28
CA LEU A 119 -1.80 3.82 12.53
C LEU A 119 -3.32 3.58 12.60
N PRO A 120 -3.85 2.35 12.81
CA PRO A 120 -5.29 2.13 13.01
C PRO A 120 -5.70 1.92 14.48
N SER A 121 -4.93 2.40 15.46
CA SER A 121 -5.33 2.47 16.88
C SER A 121 -5.57 3.89 17.35
#